data_AF-A0A848QQU7-F1
#
_entry.id   AF-A0A848QQU7-F1
#
_cell.length_a   1.000
_cell.length_b   1.000
_cell.length_c   1.000
_cell.angle_alpha   90.00
_cell.angle_beta   90.00
_cell.angle_gamma   90.00
#
_symmetry.space_group_name_H-M   'P 1'
#
loop_
_entity.id
_entity.type
_entity.pdbx_description
1 polymer ?
#
loop_
_entity_poly.entity_id
_entity_poly.type
_entity_poly.pdbx_seq_one_letter_code
_entity_poly.pdbx_strand_id
1 'polypeptide(L)'
;YNTPLYKSTPVKVYMTPEEADNLEEGVELHLKYTMNGKLDVKVEYMFDEEKQETEVSFDSIPAVFPTPVGVFSFTKNDSVPPLEEDMNLVAYVNSPTDVTESYVENLSVEPTSKTTTIAAISLQNTVKQRGIDFINCLVDFYNLDANDEKNEVAQKSAEFIDERIGIINRELGTAETELADFKQRSGLTDLTSDARLALEESSKYEQQLTENATQLRLVESLRNYVNNPKNANEVIPANVGLQDQNLGSIINQYNTMLIERKRLLRTSSENNPAVININTGIESMRHNVQTTVNSVLRGLQIAQSNLEHQARKFEGRISSAPQQEKEFLTISRQQEIKATLYIMLLQKREENAITLASTANNGRIIKAALPSKKPVSPKKKIVLLVAFVLGMGIPVGLIYLKDLLKYKIENAEDVEKITDVPILGELPLSKKPEKGSIVVQENQNGMMEEAFRGLRTNMLFMLGASQKVVLFTSTQPGEGKSFIAGNTAVSLAYMGKKVVIVGLDIRKPGLNKVFNLSHRTEGITNYLADPEHTNLFDMIQHSDVSPNLDILPGGPIPPNPTE
;
A
#
# COMPACT_ATOMS: atom_id res chain seq x y z
N TYR A 1 -35.35 -16.06 7.55
CA TYR A 1 -33.99 -15.56 7.82
C TYR A 1 -33.45 -16.34 9.01
N ASN A 2 -32.32 -17.01 8.83
CA ASN A 2 -31.68 -17.74 9.91
C ASN A 2 -31.11 -16.72 10.90
N THR A 3 -31.45 -16.87 12.19
CA THR A 3 -30.91 -15.97 13.23
C THR A 3 -29.52 -16.48 13.61
N PRO A 4 -28.45 -15.67 13.45
CA PRO A 4 -27.11 -16.13 13.76
C PRO A 4 -26.94 -16.37 15.27
N LEU A 5 -26.53 -17.58 15.64
CA LEU A 5 -26.30 -17.99 17.03
C LEU A 5 -24.80 -17.91 17.32
N TYR A 6 -24.35 -16.85 17.98
CA TYR A 6 -22.96 -16.70 18.41
C TYR A 6 -22.88 -16.88 19.92
N LYS A 7 -22.06 -17.83 20.38
CA LYS A 7 -21.95 -18.29 21.79
C LYS A 7 -23.22 -18.90 22.40
N SER A 8 -24.38 -18.73 21.76
CA SER A 8 -25.68 -19.27 22.17
C SER A 8 -26.15 -20.48 21.37
N THR A 9 -25.28 -21.11 20.56
CA THR A 9 -25.65 -22.32 19.80
C THR A 9 -25.79 -23.52 20.74
N PRO A 10 -26.85 -24.34 20.66
CA PRO A 10 -27.01 -25.54 21.50
C PRO A 10 -26.10 -26.70 21.05
N VAL A 11 -25.74 -26.73 19.76
CA VAL A 11 -24.83 -27.72 19.16
C VAL A 11 -23.60 -26.99 18.62
N LYS A 12 -22.41 -27.45 18.99
CA LYS A 12 -21.15 -27.00 18.42
C LYS A 12 -20.73 -27.96 17.33
N VAL A 13 -20.50 -27.43 16.13
CA VAL A 13 -19.92 -28.13 15.00
C VAL A 13 -18.43 -27.79 14.94
N TYR A 14 -17.58 -28.78 14.79
CA TYR A 14 -16.14 -28.60 14.71
C TYR A 14 -15.52 -29.55 13.68
N MET A 15 -14.59 -29.02 12.90
CA MET A 15 -13.71 -29.71 11.96
C MET A 15 -12.30 -29.18 12.22
N THR A 16 -11.28 -30.01 11.99
CA THR A 16 -9.90 -29.57 12.19
C THR A 16 -9.50 -28.52 11.13
N PRO A 17 -8.65 -27.52 11.46
CA PRO A 17 -8.21 -26.53 10.48
C PRO A 17 -7.53 -27.16 9.25
N GLU A 18 -6.73 -28.22 9.44
CA GLU A 18 -6.04 -28.93 8.36
C GLU A 18 -7.01 -29.58 7.38
N GLU A 19 -8.10 -30.18 7.85
CA GLU A 19 -9.16 -30.71 6.98
C GLU A 19 -9.95 -29.58 6.32
N ALA A 20 -10.25 -28.51 7.05
CA ALA A 20 -11.03 -27.37 6.54
C ALA A 20 -10.30 -26.60 5.42
N ASP A 21 -8.96 -26.52 5.46
CA ASP A 21 -8.15 -25.91 4.39
C ASP A 21 -8.18 -26.71 3.07
N ASN A 22 -8.53 -27.99 3.11
CA ASN A 22 -8.64 -28.84 1.92
C ASN A 22 -10.04 -28.83 1.28
N LEU A 23 -10.98 -28.04 1.80
CA LEU A 23 -12.33 -27.91 1.25
C LEU A 23 -12.29 -27.15 -0.09
N GLU A 24 -12.91 -27.73 -1.13
CA GLU A 24 -13.07 -27.06 -2.44
C GLU A 24 -14.04 -25.86 -2.36
N GLU A 25 -15.11 -26.01 -1.59
CA GLU A 25 -16.10 -24.97 -1.30
C GLU A 25 -16.58 -25.12 0.15
N GLY A 26 -17.12 -24.04 0.73
CA GLY A 26 -17.75 -24.05 2.05
C GLY A 26 -18.86 -25.09 2.17
N VAL A 27 -18.86 -25.82 3.28
CA VAL A 27 -19.81 -26.90 3.57
C VAL A 27 -20.98 -26.37 4.37
N GLU A 28 -22.20 -26.69 3.94
CA GLU A 28 -23.44 -26.37 4.64
C GLU A 28 -24.00 -27.61 5.35
N LEU A 29 -24.24 -27.50 6.66
CA LEU A 29 -24.82 -28.55 7.49
C LEU A 29 -26.21 -28.13 7.98
N HIS A 30 -27.24 -28.85 7.55
CA HIS A 30 -28.59 -28.74 8.09
C HIS A 30 -28.75 -29.71 9.26
N LEU A 31 -29.01 -29.17 10.43
CA LEU A 31 -29.08 -29.92 11.69
C LEU A 31 -30.51 -29.82 12.23
N LYS A 32 -31.10 -30.95 12.59
CA LYS A 32 -32.35 -31.01 13.34
C LYS A 32 -32.06 -31.60 14.71
N TYR A 33 -32.06 -30.74 15.72
CA TYR A 33 -31.75 -31.11 17.10
C TYR A 33 -33.02 -31.12 17.94
N THR A 34 -33.36 -32.29 18.49
CA THR A 34 -34.60 -32.53 19.22
C THR A 34 -34.42 -32.43 20.73
N MET A 35 -35.52 -32.21 21.46
CA MET A 35 -35.52 -32.21 22.94
C MET A 35 -34.94 -33.48 23.57
N ASN A 36 -35.13 -34.62 22.90
CA ASN A 36 -34.68 -35.93 23.38
C ASN A 36 -33.17 -36.13 23.21
N GLY A 37 -32.45 -35.14 22.67
CA GLY A 37 -31.01 -35.19 22.44
C GLY A 37 -30.61 -35.82 21.10
N LYS A 38 -31.59 -36.25 20.29
CA LYS A 38 -31.36 -36.79 18.94
C LYS A 38 -30.98 -35.66 17.98
N LEU A 39 -29.98 -35.91 17.13
CA LEU A 39 -29.47 -34.99 16.12
C LEU A 39 -29.54 -35.65 14.74
N ASP A 40 -30.35 -35.11 13.84
CA ASP A 40 -30.31 -35.47 12.42
C ASP A 40 -29.46 -34.43 11.67
N VAL A 41 -28.52 -34.87 10.84
CA VAL A 41 -27.54 -34.03 10.14
C VAL A 41 -27.57 -34.35 8.66
N LYS A 42 -27.87 -33.35 7.83
CA LYS A 42 -27.69 -33.38 6.37
C LYS A 42 -26.55 -32.44 6.01
N VAL A 43 -25.55 -32.93 5.28
CA VAL A 43 -24.37 -32.17 4.88
C VAL A 43 -24.35 -32.05 3.36
N GLU A 44 -24.18 -30.82 2.87
CA GLU A 44 -24.03 -30.49 1.46
C GLU A 44 -22.60 -29.99 1.25
N TYR A 45 -21.82 -30.69 0.42
CA TYR A 45 -20.41 -30.40 0.16
C TYR A 45 -20.06 -30.61 -1.31
N MET A 46 -18.99 -29.96 -1.77
CA MET A 46 -18.41 -30.16 -3.10
C MET A 46 -17.28 -31.18 -3.02
N PHE A 47 -17.25 -32.13 -3.94
CA PHE A 47 -16.17 -33.11 -4.06
C PHE A 47 -16.01 -33.50 -5.53
N ASP A 48 -14.82 -33.30 -6.09
CA ASP A 48 -14.52 -33.58 -7.51
C ASP A 48 -15.42 -32.76 -8.45
N GLU A 49 -15.59 -31.46 -8.15
CA GLU A 49 -16.42 -30.49 -8.90
C GLU A 49 -17.94 -30.82 -8.94
N GLU A 50 -18.40 -31.86 -8.24
CA GLU A 50 -19.82 -32.20 -8.12
C GLU A 50 -20.36 -31.93 -6.70
N LYS A 51 -21.58 -31.38 -6.63
CA LYS A 51 -22.29 -31.19 -5.35
C LYS A 51 -22.87 -32.52 -4.87
N GLN A 52 -22.46 -32.96 -3.69
CA GLN A 52 -22.94 -34.16 -3.03
C GLN A 52 -23.70 -33.82 -1.74
N GLU A 53 -24.68 -34.67 -1.41
CA GLU A 53 -25.44 -34.55 -0.17
C GLU A 53 -25.42 -35.89 0.57
N THR A 54 -25.14 -35.88 1.87
CA THR A 54 -25.22 -37.08 2.73
C THR A 54 -25.96 -36.75 4.02
N GLU A 55 -26.76 -37.70 4.52
CA GLU A 55 -27.55 -37.54 5.75
C GLU A 55 -27.23 -38.66 6.75
N VAL A 56 -27.20 -38.32 8.04
CA VAL A 56 -27.01 -39.26 9.16
C VAL A 56 -27.84 -38.83 10.36
N SER A 57 -28.36 -39.81 11.12
CA SER A 57 -29.07 -39.60 12.38
C SER A 57 -28.28 -40.14 13.56
N PHE A 58 -28.15 -39.35 14.62
CA PHE A 58 -27.50 -39.72 15.88
C PHE A 58 -28.48 -39.69 17.04
N ASP A 59 -28.52 -40.75 17.85
CA ASP A 59 -29.40 -40.82 19.03
C ASP A 59 -28.98 -39.87 20.16
N SER A 60 -27.68 -39.53 20.24
CA SER A 60 -27.14 -38.55 21.20
C SER A 60 -25.80 -37.97 20.71
N ILE A 61 -25.41 -36.81 21.26
CA ILE A 61 -24.10 -36.17 21.06
C ILE A 61 -23.29 -36.24 22.38
N PRO A 62 -21.96 -36.40 22.34
CA PRO A 62 -21.06 -36.16 21.21
C PRO A 62 -21.12 -37.22 20.10
N ALA A 63 -21.06 -36.77 18.85
CA ALA A 63 -21.08 -37.63 17.67
C ALA A 63 -20.06 -37.15 16.63
N VAL A 64 -19.58 -38.06 15.78
CA VAL A 64 -18.67 -37.75 14.67
C VAL A 64 -19.27 -38.28 13.37
N PHE A 65 -19.11 -37.51 12.30
CA PHE A 65 -19.58 -37.82 10.97
C PHE A 65 -18.42 -37.73 9.97
N PRO A 66 -17.81 -38.87 9.60
CA PRO A 66 -16.78 -38.89 8.57
C PRO A 66 -17.42 -38.74 7.18
N THR A 67 -16.89 -37.81 6.39
CA THR A 67 -17.29 -37.55 4.99
C THR A 67 -16.05 -37.58 4.08
N PRO A 68 -16.19 -37.68 2.75
CA PRO A 68 -15.05 -37.63 1.83
C PRO A 68 -14.21 -36.36 1.92
N VAL A 69 -14.82 -35.25 2.37
CA VAL A 69 -14.16 -33.94 2.55
C VAL A 69 -13.58 -33.72 3.96
N GLY A 70 -13.74 -34.67 4.87
CA GLY A 70 -13.19 -34.62 6.23
C GLY A 70 -14.18 -35.04 7.33
N VAL A 71 -13.77 -34.93 8.59
CA VAL A 71 -14.57 -35.40 9.74
C VAL A 71 -15.24 -34.23 10.47
N PHE A 72 -16.58 -34.25 10.55
CA PHE A 72 -17.34 -33.31 11.35
C PHE A 72 -17.61 -33.88 12.75
N SER A 73 -17.39 -33.09 13.78
CA SER A 73 -17.71 -33.44 15.17
C SER A 73 -18.80 -32.53 15.73
N PHE A 74 -19.71 -33.13 16.49
CA PHE A 74 -20.86 -32.47 17.08
C PHE A 74 -20.81 -32.64 18.59
N THR A 75 -20.84 -31.53 19.34
CA THR A 75 -20.84 -31.54 20.80
C THR A 75 -21.93 -30.64 21.36
N LYS A 76 -22.45 -30.98 22.55
CA LYS A 76 -23.43 -30.14 23.22
C LYS A 76 -22.76 -28.90 23.80
N ASN A 77 -23.43 -27.76 23.73
CA ASN A 77 -22.98 -26.55 24.42
C ASN A 77 -23.64 -26.44 25.80
N ASP A 78 -22.92 -26.85 26.85
CA ASP A 78 -23.43 -26.82 28.23
C ASP A 78 -23.71 -25.41 28.77
N SER A 79 -23.24 -24.37 28.08
CA SER A 79 -23.50 -22.96 28.45
C SER A 79 -24.88 -22.46 28.04
N VAL A 80 -25.65 -23.25 27.28
CA VAL A 80 -26.99 -22.87 26.80
C VAL A 80 -28.05 -23.66 27.60
N PRO A 81 -29.17 -23.02 28.01
CA PRO A 81 -30.27 -23.72 28.67
C PRO A 81 -30.79 -24.91 27.84
N PRO A 82 -31.40 -25.92 28.49
CA PRO A 82 -32.07 -27.01 27.79
C PRO A 82 -33.09 -26.47 26.77
N LEU A 83 -33.22 -27.15 25.64
CA LEU A 83 -34.16 -26.77 24.58
C LEU A 83 -35.61 -26.80 25.07
N GLU A 84 -36.36 -25.74 24.75
CA GLU A 84 -37.80 -25.65 25.00
C GLU A 84 -38.65 -26.12 23.82
N GLU A 85 -38.07 -26.25 22.62
CA GLU A 85 -38.68 -26.81 21.39
C GLU A 85 -37.59 -27.46 20.51
N ASP A 86 -37.99 -28.35 19.60
CA ASP A 86 -37.09 -28.88 18.57
C ASP A 86 -36.56 -27.73 17.69
N MET A 87 -35.25 -27.73 17.41
CA MET A 87 -34.60 -26.67 16.64
C MET A 87 -34.02 -27.19 15.33
N ASN A 88 -34.29 -26.46 14.25
CA ASN A 88 -33.57 -26.58 12.99
C ASN A 88 -32.44 -25.54 12.98
N LEU A 89 -31.21 -26.00 12.83
CA LEU A 89 -30.01 -25.18 12.78
C LEU A 89 -29.33 -25.36 11.44
N VAL A 90 -28.60 -24.34 11.02
CA VAL A 90 -27.72 -24.40 9.86
C VAL A 90 -26.33 -23.99 10.32
N ALA A 91 -25.33 -24.81 10.04
CA ALA A 91 -23.93 -24.53 10.31
C ALA A 91 -23.16 -24.44 8.99
N TYR A 92 -22.22 -23.51 8.93
CA TYR A 92 -21.32 -23.32 7.80
C TYR A 92 -19.90 -23.61 8.26
N VAL A 93 -19.20 -24.47 7.53
CA VAL A 93 -17.78 -24.77 7.76
C VAL A 93 -17.04 -24.40 6.49
N ASN A 94 -16.14 -23.41 6.60
CA ASN A 94 -15.37 -22.88 5.48
C ASN A 94 -13.88 -23.03 5.80
N SER A 95 -13.03 -22.92 4.78
CA SER A 95 -11.58 -22.88 4.99
C SER A 95 -11.20 -21.65 5.84
N PRO A 96 -10.22 -21.79 6.75
CA PRO A 96 -9.62 -20.65 7.46
C PRO A 96 -9.21 -19.49 6.54
N THR A 97 -8.73 -19.80 5.34
CA THR A 97 -8.31 -18.81 4.34
C THR A 97 -9.50 -17.99 3.82
N ASP A 98 -10.58 -18.64 3.37
CA ASP A 98 -11.78 -17.95 2.87
C ASP A 98 -12.43 -17.09 3.95
N VAL A 99 -12.46 -17.61 5.18
CA VAL A 99 -12.95 -16.84 6.33
C VAL A 99 -12.09 -15.61 6.54
N THR A 100 -10.76 -15.75 6.49
CA THR A 100 -9.83 -14.63 6.66
C THR A 100 -10.04 -13.56 5.59
N GLU A 101 -10.12 -13.94 4.31
CA GLU A 101 -10.39 -13.01 3.20
C GLU A 101 -11.71 -12.26 3.41
N SER A 102 -12.77 -12.98 3.79
CA SER A 102 -14.06 -12.36 4.11
C SER A 102 -13.97 -11.33 5.24
N TYR A 103 -13.19 -11.60 6.29
CA TYR A 103 -12.96 -10.61 7.35
C TYR A 103 -12.11 -9.43 6.87
N VAL A 104 -11.09 -9.66 6.03
CA VAL A 104 -10.24 -8.60 5.47
C VAL A 104 -11.06 -7.64 4.61
N GLU A 105 -11.93 -8.14 3.73
CA GLU A 105 -12.80 -7.31 2.90
C GLU A 105 -13.75 -6.42 3.71
N ASN A 106 -14.18 -6.91 4.88
CA ASN A 106 -15.11 -6.22 5.77
C ASN A 106 -14.41 -5.41 6.88
N LEU A 107 -13.08 -5.47 6.96
CA LEU A 107 -12.24 -4.75 7.91
C LEU A 107 -11.72 -3.46 7.27
N SER A 108 -11.81 -2.35 7.99
CA SER A 108 -11.22 -1.08 7.60
C SER A 108 -10.37 -0.54 8.74
N VAL A 109 -9.13 -0.17 8.41
CA VAL A 109 -8.17 0.45 9.31
C VAL A 109 -7.75 1.78 8.70
N GLU A 110 -8.22 2.87 9.28
CA GLU A 110 -7.96 4.22 8.76
C GLU A 110 -7.43 5.14 9.86
N PRO A 111 -6.48 6.04 9.56
CA PRO A 111 -6.05 7.04 10.52
C PRO A 111 -7.20 8.03 10.82
N THR A 112 -7.36 8.42 12.08
CA THR A 112 -8.43 9.37 12.47
C THR A 112 -8.18 10.78 11.91
N SER A 113 -6.92 11.13 11.65
CA SER A 113 -6.47 12.38 11.02
C SER A 113 -5.07 12.20 10.44
N LYS A 114 -4.68 13.04 9.46
CA LYS A 114 -3.34 13.04 8.84
C LYS A 114 -2.20 13.36 9.82
N THR A 115 -2.51 13.94 10.97
CA THR A 115 -1.52 14.39 11.97
C THR A 115 -1.51 13.52 13.23
N THR A 116 -2.38 12.51 13.31
CA THR A 116 -2.54 11.68 14.52
C THR A 116 -1.99 10.29 14.31
N THR A 117 -1.39 9.71 15.35
CA THR A 117 -0.98 8.30 15.40
C THR A 117 -2.13 7.34 15.77
N ILE A 118 -3.38 7.82 15.76
CA ILE A 118 -4.56 7.03 16.14
C ILE A 118 -5.16 6.38 14.90
N ALA A 119 -5.12 5.04 14.85
CA ALA A 119 -5.84 4.24 13.88
C ALA A 119 -7.25 3.90 14.41
N ALA A 120 -8.27 4.13 13.58
CA ALA A 120 -9.63 3.68 13.79
C ALA A 120 -9.81 2.35 13.06
N ILE A 121 -10.13 1.30 13.83
CA ILE A 121 -10.40 -0.04 13.32
C ILE A 121 -11.91 -0.27 13.34
N SER A 122 -12.47 -0.72 12.22
CA SER A 122 -13.89 -1.03 12.10
C SER A 122 -14.11 -2.31 11.31
N LEU A 123 -15.08 -3.13 11.75
CA LEU A 123 -15.44 -4.37 11.10
C LEU A 123 -16.96 -4.41 10.85
N GLN A 124 -17.35 -4.75 9.63
CA GLN A 124 -18.74 -5.03 9.30
C GLN A 124 -19.04 -6.51 9.63
N ASN A 125 -20.02 -6.73 10.51
CA ASN A 125 -20.41 -8.09 10.89
C ASN A 125 -21.92 -8.18 11.14
N THR A 126 -22.51 -9.34 10.85
CA THR A 126 -23.93 -9.62 11.11
C THR A 126 -24.22 -9.71 12.61
N VAL A 127 -23.26 -10.18 13.41
CA VAL A 127 -23.39 -10.29 14.87
C VAL A 127 -22.50 -9.27 15.57
N LYS A 128 -23.14 -8.39 16.36
CA LYS A 128 -22.46 -7.32 17.12
C LYS A 128 -21.34 -7.86 18.03
N GLN A 129 -21.64 -8.87 18.85
CA GLN A 129 -20.68 -9.40 19.82
C GLN A 129 -19.49 -10.08 19.13
N ARG A 130 -19.73 -10.81 18.04
CA ARG A 130 -18.67 -11.45 17.25
C ARG A 130 -17.68 -10.43 16.72
N GLY A 131 -18.16 -9.29 16.22
CA GLY A 131 -17.29 -8.23 15.74
C GLY A 131 -16.46 -7.56 16.83
N ILE A 132 -17.02 -7.37 18.03
CA ILE A 132 -16.29 -6.84 19.20
C ILE A 132 -15.18 -7.82 19.62
N ASP A 133 -15.54 -9.09 19.77
CA ASP A 133 -14.62 -10.13 20.21
C ASP A 133 -13.49 -10.32 19.19
N PHE A 134 -13.82 -10.29 17.88
CA PHE A 134 -12.82 -10.34 16.81
C PHE A 134 -11.84 -9.17 16.85
N ILE A 135 -12.33 -7.92 16.94
CA ILE A 135 -11.44 -6.75 16.97
C ILE A 135 -10.52 -6.78 18.19
N ASN A 136 -11.05 -7.12 19.37
CA ASN A 136 -10.22 -7.20 20.58
C ASN A 136 -9.16 -8.30 20.43
N CYS A 137 -9.56 -9.49 19.97
CA CYS A 137 -8.66 -10.60 19.72
C CYS A 137 -7.56 -10.23 18.71
N LEU A 138 -7.92 -9.57 17.60
CA LEU A 138 -6.97 -9.11 16.59
C LEU A 138 -5.95 -8.14 17.17
N VAL A 139 -6.38 -7.19 18.00
CA VAL A 139 -5.48 -6.22 18.65
C VAL A 139 -4.58 -6.90 19.67
N ASP A 140 -5.10 -7.89 20.41
CA ASP A 140 -4.31 -8.66 21.37
C ASP A 140 -3.24 -9.47 20.64
N PHE A 141 -3.59 -10.19 19.57
CA PHE A 141 -2.63 -10.92 18.73
C PHE A 141 -1.61 -10.00 18.06
N TYR A 142 -2.02 -8.84 17.56
CA TYR A 142 -1.09 -7.86 17.00
C TYR A 142 -0.07 -7.37 18.03
N ASN A 143 -0.51 -7.12 19.28
CA ASN A 143 0.40 -6.71 20.34
C ASN A 143 1.31 -7.84 20.80
N LEU A 144 0.82 -9.09 20.82
CA LEU A 144 1.63 -10.26 21.13
C LEU A 144 2.72 -10.45 20.08
N ASP A 145 2.35 -10.50 18.79
CA ASP A 145 3.28 -10.67 17.67
C ASP A 145 4.33 -9.54 17.63
N ALA A 146 3.91 -8.29 17.82
CA ALA A 146 4.81 -7.16 17.88
C ALA A 146 5.77 -7.20 19.09
N ASN A 147 5.33 -7.72 20.24
CA ASN A 147 6.19 -7.91 21.40
C ASN A 147 7.16 -9.07 21.16
N ASP A 148 6.72 -10.16 20.53
CA ASP A 148 7.55 -11.32 20.22
C ASP A 148 8.66 -10.95 19.23
N GLU A 149 8.34 -10.23 18.14
CA GLU A 149 9.33 -9.73 17.18
C GLU A 149 10.35 -8.81 17.86
N LYS A 150 9.88 -7.89 18.71
CA LYS A 150 10.75 -6.98 19.47
C LYS A 150 11.67 -7.75 20.42
N ASN A 151 11.16 -8.76 21.10
CA ASN A 151 11.94 -9.61 21.99
C ASN A 151 12.98 -10.42 21.21
N GLU A 152 12.63 -10.94 20.04
CA GLU A 152 13.55 -11.67 19.17
C GLU A 152 14.72 -10.77 18.71
N VAL A 153 14.41 -9.55 18.24
CA VAL A 153 15.44 -8.57 17.83
C VAL A 153 16.34 -8.19 19.01
N ALA A 154 15.75 -7.94 20.18
CA ALA A 154 16.50 -7.58 21.37
C ALA A 154 17.36 -8.75 21.88
N GLN A 155 16.88 -10.00 21.79
CA GLN A 155 17.66 -11.19 22.15
C GLN A 155 18.87 -11.37 21.21
N LYS A 156 18.65 -11.32 19.89
CA LYS A 156 19.74 -11.38 18.90
C LYS A 156 20.75 -10.24 19.08
N SER A 157 20.27 -9.05 19.45
CA SER A 157 21.13 -7.91 19.79
C SER A 157 21.95 -8.16 21.05
N ALA A 158 21.38 -8.79 22.08
CA ALA A 158 22.09 -9.15 23.31
C ALA A 158 23.22 -10.14 23.02
N GLU A 159 22.93 -11.20 22.27
CA GLU A 159 23.91 -12.21 21.86
C GLU A 159 25.08 -11.59 21.09
N PHE A 160 24.78 -10.70 20.13
CA PHE A 160 25.80 -9.98 19.37
C PHE A 160 26.67 -9.06 20.25
N ILE A 161 26.04 -8.30 21.16
CA ILE A 161 26.76 -7.40 22.07
C ILE A 161 27.67 -8.19 23.00
N ASP A 162 27.20 -9.29 23.58
CA ASP A 162 27.97 -10.13 24.50
C ASP A 162 29.16 -10.79 23.80
N GLU A 163 28.99 -11.32 22.58
CA GLU A 163 30.09 -11.82 21.77
C GLU A 163 31.14 -10.73 21.53
N ARG A 164 30.68 -9.52 21.16
CA ARG A 164 31.57 -8.40 20.88
C ARG A 164 32.31 -7.92 22.11
N ILE A 165 31.65 -7.87 23.28
CA ILE A 165 32.28 -7.56 24.56
C ILE A 165 33.40 -8.56 24.85
N GLY A 166 33.17 -9.85 24.63
CA GLY A 166 34.18 -10.90 24.83
C GLY A 166 35.43 -10.70 23.95
N ILE A 167 35.24 -10.36 22.68
CA ILE A 167 36.33 -10.07 21.74
C ILE A 167 37.10 -8.82 22.15
N ILE A 168 36.40 -7.71 22.39
CA ILE A 168 37.04 -6.43 22.75
C ILE A 168 37.74 -6.52 24.11
N ASN A 169 37.20 -7.25 25.07
CA ASN A 169 37.86 -7.47 26.36
C ASN A 169 39.20 -8.19 26.19
N ARG A 170 39.26 -9.21 25.32
CA ARG A 170 40.51 -9.92 25.03
C ARG A 170 41.51 -8.99 24.33
N GLU A 171 41.05 -8.24 23.33
CA GLU A 171 41.88 -7.28 22.60
C GLU A 171 42.37 -6.11 23.47
N LEU A 172 41.59 -5.70 24.47
CA LEU A 172 41.98 -4.69 25.45
C LEU A 172 43.06 -5.25 26.37
N GLY A 173 42.86 -6.47 26.89
CA GLY A 173 43.86 -7.16 27.71
C GLY A 173 45.19 -7.37 26.97
N THR A 174 45.18 -7.66 25.67
CA THR A 174 46.42 -7.73 24.89
C THR A 174 47.08 -6.36 24.76
N ALA A 175 46.31 -5.30 24.49
CA ALA A 175 46.86 -3.93 24.40
C ALA A 175 47.42 -3.43 25.74
N GLU A 176 46.78 -3.76 26.85
CA GLU A 176 47.27 -3.46 28.20
C GLU A 176 48.57 -4.21 28.52
N THR A 177 48.65 -5.48 28.11
CA THR A 177 49.87 -6.30 28.25
C THR A 177 51.00 -5.73 27.39
N GLU A 178 50.73 -5.39 26.12
CA GLU A 178 51.71 -4.74 25.23
C GLU A 178 52.22 -3.42 25.81
N LEU A 179 51.33 -2.61 26.41
CA LEU A 179 51.69 -1.36 27.06
C LEU A 179 52.57 -1.58 28.29
N ALA A 180 52.22 -2.55 29.13
CA ALA A 180 53.01 -2.93 30.30
C ALA A 180 54.40 -3.45 29.90
N ASP A 181 54.47 -4.35 28.91
CA ASP A 181 55.72 -4.90 28.36
C ASP A 181 56.58 -3.82 27.72
N PHE A 182 55.97 -2.84 27.05
CA PHE A 182 56.71 -1.70 26.48
C PHE A 182 57.31 -0.81 27.58
N LYS A 183 56.52 -0.48 28.62
CA LYS A 183 57.02 0.30 29.77
C LYS A 183 58.15 -0.43 30.50
N GLN A 184 58.01 -1.73 30.71
CA GLN A 184 59.01 -2.56 31.37
C GLN A 184 60.31 -2.67 30.55
N ARG A 185 60.22 -2.98 29.25
CA ARG A 185 61.39 -3.11 28.37
C ARG A 185 62.14 -1.79 28.19
N SER A 186 61.42 -0.69 28.11
CA SER A 186 62.00 0.64 27.95
C SER A 186 62.48 1.25 29.27
N GLY A 187 62.16 0.63 30.42
CA GLY A 187 62.50 1.15 31.74
C GLY A 187 61.85 2.51 32.03
N LEU A 188 60.74 2.81 31.37
CA LEU A 188 60.05 4.09 31.40
C LEU A 188 58.99 4.07 32.49
N THR A 189 59.13 4.95 33.47
CA THR A 189 58.03 5.26 34.41
C THR A 189 57.20 6.43 33.89
N ASP A 190 57.87 7.47 33.38
CA ASP A 190 57.25 8.64 32.76
C ASP A 190 58.19 9.22 31.70
N LEU A 191 57.80 9.05 30.44
CA LEU A 191 58.57 9.44 29.25
C LEU A 191 58.95 10.93 29.25
N THR A 192 58.03 11.79 29.68
CA THR A 192 58.21 13.24 29.73
C THR A 192 59.26 13.64 30.76
N SER A 193 59.23 12.99 31.92
CA SER A 193 60.17 13.22 33.01
C SER A 193 61.56 12.67 32.66
N ASP A 194 61.63 11.49 32.06
CA ASP A 194 62.90 10.83 31.69
C ASP A 194 63.64 11.58 30.57
N ALA A 195 62.91 12.07 29.55
CA ALA A 195 63.49 12.86 28.47
C ALA A 195 64.03 14.21 28.97
N ARG A 196 63.30 14.87 29.89
CA ARG A 196 63.74 16.14 30.47
C ARG A 196 65.01 15.98 31.30
N LEU A 197 65.08 14.94 32.12
CA LEU A 197 66.27 14.61 32.92
C LEU A 197 67.47 14.28 32.02
N ALA A 198 67.26 13.55 30.92
CA ALA A 198 68.32 13.23 29.98
C ALA A 198 68.87 14.50 29.27
N LEU A 199 67.99 15.44 28.90
CA LEU A 199 68.38 16.73 28.31
C LEU A 199 69.20 17.58 29.30
N GLU A 200 68.78 17.63 30.56
CA GLU A 200 69.44 18.40 31.62
C GLU A 200 70.85 17.87 31.91
N GLU A 201 71.01 16.55 32.07
CA GLU A 201 72.34 15.95 32.26
C GLU A 201 73.21 16.06 31.00
N SER A 202 72.65 15.95 29.79
CA SER A 202 73.41 16.16 28.53
C SER A 202 73.99 17.58 28.47
N SER A 203 73.15 18.59 28.73
CA SER A 203 73.57 20.00 28.75
C SER A 203 74.70 20.27 29.76
N LYS A 204 74.61 19.67 30.94
CA LYS A 204 75.63 19.76 31.99
C LYS A 204 76.97 19.16 31.55
N TYR A 205 76.96 17.98 30.92
CA TYR A 205 78.19 17.36 30.40
C TYR A 205 78.78 18.13 29.21
N GLU A 206 77.94 18.72 28.36
CA GLU A 206 78.38 19.56 27.24
C GLU A 206 79.03 20.86 27.71
N GLN A 207 78.51 21.47 28.78
CA GLN A 207 79.15 22.59 29.46
C GLN A 207 80.53 22.19 30.01
N GLN A 208 80.62 21.06 30.73
CA GLN A 208 81.89 20.55 31.26
C GLN A 208 82.90 20.21 30.16
N LEU A 209 82.45 19.68 29.03
CA LEU A 209 83.29 19.44 27.85
C LEU A 209 83.85 20.74 27.29
N THR A 210 83.05 21.79 27.21
CA THR A 210 83.46 23.11 26.72
C THR A 210 84.51 23.75 27.65
N GLU A 211 84.29 23.64 28.96
CA GLU A 211 85.23 24.10 29.98
C GLU A 211 86.56 23.33 29.90
N ASN A 212 86.50 21.99 29.85
CA ASN A 212 87.69 21.14 29.75
C ASN A 212 88.44 21.33 28.41
N ALA A 213 87.74 21.49 27.30
CA ALA A 213 88.34 21.79 25.99
C ALA A 213 89.07 23.15 25.99
N THR A 214 88.54 24.13 26.74
CA THR A 214 89.22 25.42 26.93
C THR A 214 90.50 25.27 27.74
N GLN A 215 90.47 24.50 28.84
CA GLN A 215 91.66 24.18 29.62
C GLN A 215 92.71 23.42 28.79
N LEU A 216 92.30 22.46 27.96
CA LEU A 216 93.19 21.75 27.04
C LEU A 216 93.91 22.71 26.10
N ARG A 217 93.18 23.59 25.40
CA ARG A 217 93.78 24.58 24.48
C ARG A 217 94.77 25.51 25.18
N LEU A 218 94.46 25.93 26.41
CA LEU A 218 95.36 26.76 27.21
C LEU A 218 96.64 26.01 27.60
N VAL A 219 96.52 24.77 28.07
CA VAL A 219 97.65 23.92 28.47
C VAL A 219 98.49 23.49 27.26
N GLU A 220 97.88 23.23 26.11
CA GLU A 220 98.58 22.98 24.84
C GLU A 220 99.36 24.22 24.37
N SER A 221 98.74 25.40 24.45
CA SER A 221 99.43 26.66 24.12
C SER A 221 100.62 26.90 25.04
N LEU A 222 100.45 26.61 26.33
CA LEU A 222 101.52 26.66 27.32
C LEU A 222 102.62 25.64 27.04
N ARG A 223 102.27 24.39 26.70
CA ARG A 223 103.21 23.33 26.29
C ARG A 223 104.05 23.78 25.09
N ASN A 224 103.40 24.35 24.07
CA ASN A 224 104.07 24.89 22.88
C ASN A 224 104.99 26.06 23.24
N TYR A 225 104.56 26.95 24.15
CA TYR A 225 105.38 28.06 24.63
C TYR A 225 106.64 27.59 25.38
N VAL A 226 106.49 26.64 26.31
CA VAL A 226 107.58 26.11 27.14
C VAL A 226 108.55 25.23 26.34
N ASN A 227 108.07 24.52 25.32
CA ASN A 227 108.93 23.67 24.48
C ASN A 227 109.63 24.44 23.35
N ASN A 228 109.29 25.71 23.11
CA ASN A 228 109.96 26.52 22.09
C ASN A 228 111.35 26.97 22.58
N PRO A 229 112.45 26.61 21.88
CA PRO A 229 113.81 27.01 22.26
C PRO A 229 114.01 28.54 22.32
N LYS A 230 113.25 29.31 21.54
CA LYS A 230 113.31 30.79 21.57
C LYS A 230 112.86 31.38 22.91
N ASN A 231 112.01 30.66 23.64
CA ASN A 231 111.51 31.06 24.95
C ASN A 231 112.32 30.41 26.09
N ALA A 232 113.55 29.91 25.81
CA ALA A 232 114.43 29.28 26.79
C ALA A 232 114.67 30.15 28.03
N ASN A 233 114.79 31.46 27.83
CA ASN A 233 115.18 32.43 28.85
C ASN A 233 114.11 33.50 29.11
N GLU A 234 112.88 33.25 28.65
CA GLU A 234 111.75 34.15 28.85
C GLU A 234 110.79 33.66 29.92
N VAL A 235 110.14 34.61 30.59
CA VAL A 235 109.15 34.33 31.63
C VAL A 235 107.90 33.71 31.02
N ILE A 236 107.33 32.74 31.71
CA ILE A 236 106.09 32.07 31.32
C ILE A 236 104.91 32.93 31.79
N PRO A 237 103.93 33.26 30.94
CA PRO A 237 102.74 33.99 31.37
C PRO A 237 101.97 33.24 32.48
N ALA A 238 101.90 33.82 33.68
CA ALA A 238 101.33 33.15 34.87
C ALA A 238 99.78 33.22 34.97
N ASN A 239 99.11 34.07 34.18
CA ASN A 239 97.67 34.37 34.32
C ASN A 239 96.82 33.99 33.10
N VAL A 240 97.14 32.88 32.42
CA VAL A 240 96.39 32.44 31.22
C VAL A 240 95.09 31.68 31.54
N GLY A 241 94.56 31.78 32.78
CA GLY A 241 93.30 31.14 33.16
C GLY A 241 93.40 29.64 33.46
N LEU A 242 94.57 29.15 33.90
CA LEU A 242 94.79 27.76 34.30
C LEU A 242 94.08 27.46 35.62
N GLN A 243 93.35 26.35 35.67
CA GLN A 243 92.69 25.89 36.90
C GLN A 243 93.61 25.04 37.81
N ASP A 244 94.67 24.44 37.26
CA ASP A 244 95.58 23.60 38.05
C ASP A 244 96.51 24.45 38.94
N GLN A 245 96.26 24.39 40.26
CA GLN A 245 96.98 25.17 41.26
C GLN A 245 98.46 24.79 41.39
N ASN A 246 98.80 23.52 41.16
CA ASN A 246 100.16 23.03 41.25
C ASN A 246 101.02 23.55 40.08
N LEU A 247 100.47 23.47 38.86
CA LEU A 247 101.11 24.01 37.67
C LEU A 247 101.34 25.53 37.80
N GLY A 248 100.37 26.28 38.32
CA GLY A 248 100.52 27.71 38.58
C GLY A 248 101.65 28.03 39.58
N SER A 249 101.76 27.25 40.65
CA SER A 249 102.83 27.39 41.65
C SER A 249 104.22 27.15 41.05
N ILE A 250 104.39 26.07 40.27
CA ILE A 250 105.67 25.72 39.64
C ILE A 250 106.08 26.78 38.60
N ILE A 251 105.12 27.32 37.82
CA ILE A 251 105.37 28.43 36.88
C ILE A 251 105.86 29.68 37.61
N ASN A 252 105.25 30.03 38.75
CA ASN A 252 105.67 31.19 39.53
C ASN A 252 107.08 31.02 40.10
N GLN A 253 107.42 29.84 40.64
CA GLN A 253 108.77 29.55 41.11
C GLN A 253 109.81 29.66 39.99
N TYR A 254 109.50 29.10 38.81
CA TYR A 254 110.34 29.24 37.61
C TYR A 254 110.55 30.71 37.20
N ASN A 255 109.48 31.49 37.17
CA ASN A 255 109.53 32.91 36.82
C ASN A 255 110.36 33.72 37.81
N THR A 256 110.24 33.46 39.11
CA THR A 256 111.06 34.12 40.14
C THR A 256 112.54 33.83 39.94
N MET A 257 112.92 32.58 39.65
CA MET A 257 114.30 32.20 39.37
C MET A 257 114.83 32.88 38.09
N LEU A 258 114.02 32.97 37.04
CA LEU A 258 114.38 33.69 35.80
C LEU A 258 114.59 35.19 36.02
N ILE A 259 113.73 35.84 36.80
CA ILE A 259 113.85 37.26 37.14
C ILE A 259 115.14 37.49 37.92
N GLU A 260 115.45 36.62 38.87
CA GLU A 260 116.69 36.69 39.66
C GLU A 260 117.94 36.49 38.79
N ARG A 261 117.89 35.58 37.82
CA ARG A 261 118.96 35.43 36.81
C ARG A 261 119.14 36.71 35.99
N LYS A 262 118.05 37.30 35.47
CA LYS A 262 118.10 38.57 34.72
C LYS A 262 118.70 39.71 35.58
N ARG A 263 118.41 39.73 36.88
CA ARG A 263 119.01 40.67 37.85
C ARG A 263 120.52 40.47 37.99
N LEU A 264 120.96 39.23 38.20
CA LEU A 264 122.39 38.88 38.37
C LEU A 264 123.22 39.20 37.11
N LEU A 265 122.69 38.91 35.91
CA LEU A 265 123.35 39.20 34.63
C LEU A 265 123.53 40.70 34.34
N ARG A 266 122.78 41.58 35.02
CA ARG A 266 122.94 43.04 34.89
C ARG A 266 124.23 43.55 35.55
N THR A 267 124.79 42.80 36.49
CA THR A 267 125.95 43.19 37.31
C THR A 267 127.07 42.14 37.30
N SER A 268 126.93 41.04 36.55
CA SER A 268 127.89 39.94 36.50
C SER A 268 127.94 39.33 35.09
N SER A 269 129.11 38.77 34.72
CA SER A 269 129.27 38.03 33.48
C SER A 269 128.68 36.63 33.57
N GLU A 270 128.39 36.02 32.41
CA GLU A 270 127.78 34.67 32.32
C GLU A 270 128.63 33.56 32.99
N ASN A 271 129.93 33.81 33.22
CA ASN A 271 130.86 32.87 33.84
C ASN A 271 130.92 32.95 35.37
N ASN A 272 130.10 33.79 36.02
CA ASN A 272 130.04 33.88 37.49
C ASN A 272 129.45 32.58 38.08
N PRO A 273 130.10 31.92 39.07
CA PRO A 273 129.58 30.71 39.72
C PRO A 273 128.13 30.81 40.24
N ALA A 274 127.70 31.99 40.69
CA ALA A 274 126.31 32.21 41.11
C ALA A 274 125.31 32.17 39.94
N VAL A 275 125.74 32.61 38.74
CA VAL A 275 124.95 32.56 37.50
C VAL A 275 124.90 31.13 36.94
N ILE A 276 125.99 30.36 37.08
CA ILE A 276 126.02 28.95 36.69
C ILE A 276 125.05 28.12 37.55
N ASN A 277 125.08 28.30 38.88
CA ASN A 277 124.16 27.61 39.79
C ASN A 277 122.68 27.92 39.51
N ILE A 278 122.34 29.19 39.26
CA ILE A 278 120.95 29.56 38.95
C ILE A 278 120.52 29.03 37.57
N ASN A 279 121.43 28.93 36.59
CA ASN A 279 121.15 28.31 35.29
C ASN A 279 120.78 26.82 35.46
N THR A 280 121.57 26.04 36.21
CA THR A 280 121.26 24.62 36.47
C THR A 280 119.93 24.45 37.22
N GLY A 281 119.63 25.38 38.15
CA GLY A 281 118.34 25.43 38.84
C GLY A 281 117.17 25.75 37.90
N ILE A 282 117.33 26.72 37.01
CA ILE A 282 116.33 27.11 36.00
C ILE A 282 116.08 25.98 35.00
N GLU A 283 117.12 25.28 34.55
CA GLU A 283 117.00 24.13 33.64
C GLU A 283 116.21 22.98 34.31
N SER A 284 116.55 22.65 35.56
CA SER A 284 115.83 21.63 36.34
C SER A 284 114.37 22.02 36.57
N MET A 285 114.12 23.29 36.92
CA MET A 285 112.77 23.81 37.12
C MET A 285 111.98 23.85 35.81
N ARG A 286 112.61 24.19 34.68
CA ARG A 286 111.99 24.14 33.34
C ARG A 286 111.57 22.72 32.98
N HIS A 287 112.42 21.74 33.26
CA HIS A 287 112.10 20.33 33.05
C HIS A 287 110.91 19.87 33.93
N ASN A 288 110.84 20.37 35.17
CA ASN A 288 109.71 20.13 36.07
C ASN A 288 108.40 20.76 35.53
N VAL A 289 108.46 22.01 35.04
CA VAL A 289 107.32 22.66 34.35
C VAL A 289 106.88 21.81 33.16
N GLN A 290 107.79 21.37 32.29
CA GLN A 290 107.47 20.53 31.12
C GLN A 290 106.79 19.21 31.52
N THR A 291 107.30 18.54 32.56
CA THR A 291 106.74 17.28 33.06
C THR A 291 105.36 17.48 33.67
N THR A 292 105.17 18.56 34.43
CA THR A 292 103.87 18.91 35.03
C THR A 292 102.85 19.30 33.95
N VAL A 293 103.22 20.15 32.99
CA VAL A 293 102.36 20.52 31.84
C VAL A 293 101.91 19.28 31.07
N ASN A 294 102.82 18.34 30.78
CA ASN A 294 102.47 17.09 30.11
C ASN A 294 101.56 16.19 30.95
N SER A 295 101.69 16.22 32.28
CA SER A 295 100.85 15.44 33.20
C SER A 295 99.43 16.02 33.31
N VAL A 296 99.32 17.34 33.44
CA VAL A 296 98.03 18.07 33.41
C VAL A 296 97.33 17.87 32.07
N LEU A 297 98.07 17.97 30.95
CA LEU A 297 97.54 17.71 29.62
C LEU A 297 96.93 16.30 29.51
N ARG A 298 97.66 15.26 29.97
CA ARG A 298 97.14 13.89 30.00
C ARG A 298 95.89 13.77 30.88
N GLY A 299 95.89 14.40 32.06
CA GLY A 299 94.72 14.41 32.96
C GLY A 299 93.48 15.01 32.30
N LEU A 300 93.63 16.16 31.64
CA LEU A 300 92.54 16.82 30.90
C LEU A 300 92.07 16.02 29.69
N GLN A 301 92.96 15.28 29.00
CA GLN A 301 92.59 14.37 27.91
C GLN A 301 91.78 13.16 28.40
N ILE A 302 92.14 12.59 29.56
CA ILE A 302 91.37 11.51 30.20
C ILE A 302 89.98 12.05 30.63
N ALA A 303 89.94 13.22 31.25
CA ALA A 303 88.69 13.88 31.62
C ALA A 303 87.80 14.13 30.39
N GLN A 304 88.39 14.60 29.27
CA GLN A 304 87.68 14.79 28.01
C GLN A 304 87.03 13.48 27.54
N SER A 305 87.78 12.39 27.47
CA SER A 305 87.28 11.09 27.02
C SER A 305 86.13 10.57 27.89
N ASN A 306 86.23 10.74 29.22
CA ASN A 306 85.17 10.36 30.15
C ASN A 306 83.91 11.21 29.99
N LEU A 307 84.07 12.53 29.87
CA LEU A 307 82.96 13.46 29.66
C LEU A 307 82.25 13.21 28.34
N GLU A 308 83.00 12.95 27.26
CA GLU A 308 82.44 12.57 25.97
C GLU A 308 81.70 11.24 26.03
N HIS A 309 82.20 10.26 26.79
CA HIS A 309 81.51 8.98 26.98
C HIS A 309 80.17 9.17 27.70
N GLN A 310 80.10 10.01 28.74
CA GLN A 310 78.84 10.33 29.42
C GLN A 310 77.90 11.12 28.51
N ALA A 311 78.38 12.15 27.81
CA ALA A 311 77.58 12.93 26.87
C ALA A 311 76.95 12.02 25.79
N ARG A 312 77.74 11.13 25.17
CA ARG A 312 77.24 10.16 24.18
C ARG A 312 76.18 9.21 24.73
N LYS A 313 76.26 8.83 26.01
CA LYS A 313 75.26 7.97 26.67
C LYS A 313 73.90 8.67 26.76
N PHE A 314 73.88 9.95 27.12
CA PHE A 314 72.64 10.73 27.20
C PHE A 314 72.12 11.15 25.82
N GLU A 315 73.01 11.46 24.87
CA GLU A 315 72.67 11.70 23.46
C GLU A 315 71.94 10.50 22.82
N GLY A 316 72.41 9.27 23.09
CA GLY A 316 71.74 8.05 22.64
C GLY A 316 70.32 7.87 23.21
N ARG A 317 70.07 8.34 24.44
CA ARG A 317 68.74 8.33 25.05
C ARG A 317 67.83 9.41 24.46
N ILE A 318 68.36 10.62 24.23
CA ILE A 318 67.62 11.72 23.63
C ILE A 318 67.20 11.38 22.19
N SER A 319 68.10 10.80 21.40
CA SER A 319 67.82 10.42 20.01
C SER A 319 66.83 9.25 19.86
N SER A 320 66.75 8.35 20.85
CA SER A 320 65.79 7.23 20.84
C SER A 320 64.42 7.61 21.43
N ALA A 321 64.33 8.71 22.18
CA ALA A 321 63.08 9.15 22.82
C ALA A 321 61.92 9.41 21.84
N PRO A 322 62.09 10.09 20.68
CA PRO A 322 60.98 10.32 19.74
C PRO A 322 60.36 9.03 19.20
N GLN A 323 61.20 8.00 18.97
CA GLN A 323 60.72 6.71 18.49
C GLN A 323 59.96 5.96 19.58
N GLN A 324 60.47 5.98 20.82
CA GLN A 324 59.78 5.43 21.98
C GLN A 324 58.44 6.13 22.24
N GLU A 325 58.39 7.45 22.09
CA GLU A 325 57.17 8.24 22.23
C GLU A 325 56.11 7.84 21.20
N LYS A 326 56.52 7.72 19.94
CA LYS A 326 55.63 7.32 18.85
C LYS A 326 55.03 5.93 19.09
N GLU A 327 55.85 4.97 19.52
CA GLU A 327 55.42 3.61 19.81
C GLU A 327 54.48 3.58 21.02
N PHE A 328 54.85 4.26 22.11
CA PHE A 328 54.00 4.42 23.30
C PHE A 328 52.63 5.02 22.96
N LEU A 329 52.59 6.13 22.22
CA LEU A 329 51.35 6.79 21.83
C LEU A 329 50.47 5.91 20.94
N THR A 330 51.09 5.07 20.10
CA THR A 330 50.35 4.13 19.26
C THR A 330 49.66 3.06 20.10
N ILE A 331 50.38 2.45 21.04
CA ILE A 331 49.83 1.42 21.94
C ILE A 331 48.79 2.06 22.89
N SER A 332 49.10 3.21 23.46
CA SER A 332 48.19 3.94 24.37
C SER A 332 46.89 4.31 23.68
N ARG A 333 46.94 4.79 22.42
CA ARG A 333 45.73 5.11 21.65
C ARG A 333 44.89 3.86 21.36
N GLN A 334 45.53 2.74 21.04
CA GLN A 334 44.83 1.48 20.83
C GLN A 334 44.13 1.01 22.11
N GLN A 335 44.81 1.11 23.26
CA GLN A 335 44.23 0.80 24.57
C GLN A 335 43.04 1.72 24.90
N GLU A 336 43.16 3.03 24.67
CA GLU A 336 42.08 4.01 24.90
C GLU A 336 40.85 3.77 24.01
N ILE A 337 41.05 3.51 22.71
CA ILE A 337 39.95 3.22 21.77
C ILE A 337 39.21 1.95 22.20
N LYS A 338 39.96 0.88 22.53
CA LYS A 338 39.38 -0.41 22.94
C LYS A 338 38.65 -0.29 24.28
N ALA A 339 39.20 0.44 25.25
CA ALA A 339 38.54 0.72 26.53
C ALA A 339 37.23 1.51 26.34
N THR A 340 37.25 2.54 25.49
CA THR A 340 36.05 3.33 25.17
C THR A 340 34.99 2.47 24.48
N LEU A 341 35.39 1.63 23.52
CA LEU A 341 34.48 0.72 22.84
C LEU A 341 33.89 -0.31 23.81
N TYR A 342 34.70 -0.85 24.72
CA TYR A 342 34.25 -1.77 25.76
C TYR A 342 33.17 -1.13 26.66
N ILE A 343 33.40 0.10 27.13
CA ILE A 343 32.43 0.84 27.94
C ILE A 343 31.14 1.13 27.16
N MET A 344 31.26 1.55 25.90
CA MET A 344 30.09 1.79 25.03
C MET A 344 29.26 0.52 24.84
N LEU A 345 29.91 -0.63 24.63
CA LEU A 345 29.22 -1.91 24.48
C LEU A 345 28.53 -2.33 25.79
N LEU A 346 29.17 -2.13 26.95
CA LEU A 346 28.53 -2.36 28.24
C LEU A 346 27.29 -1.47 28.42
N GLN A 347 27.37 -0.18 28.08
CA GLN A 347 26.21 0.71 28.11
C GLN A 347 25.09 0.21 27.18
N LYS A 348 25.44 -0.18 25.95
CA LYS A 348 24.47 -0.73 24.99
C LYS A 348 23.84 -2.04 25.47
N ARG A 349 24.60 -2.87 26.18
CA ARG A 349 24.07 -4.09 26.81
C ARG A 349 23.00 -3.75 27.85
N GLU A 350 23.24 -2.78 28.73
CA GLU A 350 22.26 -2.35 29.73
C GLU A 350 21.02 -1.70 29.08
N GLU A 351 21.19 -0.86 28.06
CA GLU A 351 20.07 -0.30 27.29
C GLU A 351 19.21 -1.39 26.64
N ASN A 352 19.85 -2.42 26.08
CA ASN A 352 19.16 -3.57 25.48
C ASN A 352 18.47 -4.44 26.53
N ALA A 353 19.09 -4.65 27.70
CA ALA A 353 18.47 -5.36 28.81
C ALA A 353 17.22 -4.66 29.35
N ILE A 354 17.22 -3.33 29.41
CA ILE A 354 16.02 -2.53 29.74
C ILE A 354 14.94 -2.73 28.66
N THR A 355 15.33 -2.82 27.39
CA THR A 355 14.40 -3.05 26.28
C THR A 355 13.75 -4.43 26.37
N LEU A 356 14.52 -5.47 26.70
CA LEU A 356 14.03 -6.83 26.95
C LEU A 356 13.07 -6.91 28.15
N ALA A 357 13.37 -6.16 29.22
CA ALA A 357 12.49 -6.08 30.38
C ALA A 357 11.22 -5.24 30.14
N SER A 358 11.21 -4.41 29.08
CA SER A 358 10.12 -3.50 28.76
C SER A 358 9.08 -4.17 27.84
N THR A 359 8.10 -4.83 28.47
CA THR A 359 6.94 -5.45 27.81
C THR A 359 5.84 -4.42 27.48
N ALA A 360 6.22 -3.22 27.05
CA ALA A 360 5.24 -2.21 26.66
C ALA A 360 4.68 -2.55 25.26
N ASN A 361 3.38 -2.80 25.18
CA ASN A 361 2.68 -3.06 23.91
C ASN A 361 2.88 -1.90 22.92
N ASN A 362 3.11 -2.22 21.64
CA ASN A 362 3.22 -1.23 20.57
C ASN A 362 1.93 -0.44 20.36
N GLY A 363 0.76 -1.07 20.52
CA GLY A 363 -0.54 -0.44 20.44
C GLY A 363 -1.24 -0.35 21.80
N ARG A 364 -1.87 0.81 22.07
CA ARG A 364 -2.79 0.95 23.22
C ARG A 364 -4.22 1.16 22.73
N ILE A 365 -5.15 0.39 23.26
CA ILE A 365 -6.58 0.62 23.05
C ILE A 365 -6.97 1.93 23.73
N ILE A 366 -7.26 2.97 22.94
CA ILE A 366 -7.76 4.26 23.45
C ILE A 366 -9.25 4.15 23.77
N LYS A 367 -9.99 3.44 22.92
CA LYS A 367 -11.42 3.22 23.04
C LYS A 367 -11.75 1.78 22.66
N ALA A 368 -12.44 1.07 23.55
CA ALA A 368 -12.88 -0.29 23.29
C ALA A 368 -13.83 -0.37 22.08
N ALA A 369 -13.84 -1.51 21.39
CA ALA A 369 -14.74 -1.76 20.27
C ALA A 369 -16.20 -1.65 20.74
N LEU A 370 -16.96 -0.75 20.12
CA LEU A 370 -18.37 -0.55 20.42
C LEU A 370 -19.22 -0.91 19.20
N PRO A 371 -20.34 -1.62 19.39
CA PRO A 371 -21.21 -1.99 18.29
C PRO A 371 -22.01 -0.78 17.81
N SER A 372 -22.25 -0.71 16.51
CA SER A 372 -23.17 0.30 15.97
C SER A 372 -24.59 0.11 16.52
N LYS A 373 -25.27 1.22 16.83
CA LYS A 373 -26.67 1.21 17.27
C LYS A 373 -27.62 0.77 16.16
N LYS A 374 -27.31 1.10 14.90
CA LYS A 374 -28.15 0.83 13.73
C LYS A 374 -27.37 -0.01 12.69
N PRO A 375 -28.05 -0.87 11.91
CA PRO A 375 -27.41 -1.60 10.81
C PRO A 375 -26.77 -0.63 9.80
N VAL A 376 -25.58 -0.97 9.32
CA VAL A 376 -24.85 -0.19 8.31
C VAL A 376 -25.40 -0.41 6.90
N SER A 377 -25.91 -1.62 6.63
CA SER A 377 -26.53 -2.04 5.37
C SER A 377 -27.71 -2.99 5.65
N PRO A 378 -28.70 -3.07 4.74
CA PRO A 378 -28.97 -2.15 3.64
C PRO A 378 -29.53 -0.80 4.12
N LYS A 379 -29.21 0.30 3.41
CA LYS A 379 -29.74 1.63 3.70
C LYS A 379 -31.21 1.71 3.26
N LYS A 380 -32.14 1.32 4.15
CA LYS A 380 -33.58 1.21 3.87
C LYS A 380 -34.18 2.41 3.11
N LYS A 381 -33.75 3.63 3.41
CA LYS A 381 -34.21 4.86 2.73
C LYS A 381 -33.83 4.90 1.24
N ILE A 382 -32.61 4.47 0.90
CA ILE A 382 -32.14 4.44 -0.49
C ILE A 382 -32.86 3.35 -1.25
N VAL A 383 -32.96 2.15 -0.66
CA VAL A 383 -33.68 1.02 -1.28
C VAL A 383 -35.13 1.38 -1.55
N LEU A 384 -35.80 2.04 -0.60
CA LEU A 384 -37.17 2.52 -0.76
C LEU A 384 -37.30 3.56 -1.89
N LEU A 385 -36.37 4.51 -1.99
CA LEU A 385 -36.37 5.52 -3.04
C LEU A 385 -36.19 4.88 -4.43
N VAL A 386 -35.24 3.94 -4.56
CA VAL A 386 -35.01 3.21 -5.81
C VAL A 386 -36.24 2.39 -6.18
N ALA A 387 -36.82 1.65 -5.22
CA ALA A 387 -38.03 0.88 -5.46
C ALA A 387 -39.22 1.74 -5.89
N PHE A 388 -39.36 2.94 -5.29
CA PHE A 388 -40.41 3.90 -5.69
C PHE A 388 -40.21 4.41 -7.12
N VAL A 389 -38.98 4.82 -7.47
CA VAL A 389 -38.66 5.32 -8.82
C VAL A 389 -38.87 4.22 -9.87
N LEU A 390 -38.39 3.00 -9.64
CA LEU A 390 -38.60 1.87 -10.54
C LEU A 390 -40.08 1.49 -10.62
N GLY A 391 -40.79 1.50 -9.48
CA GLY A 391 -42.21 1.20 -9.39
C GLY A 391 -43.09 2.17 -10.20
N MET A 392 -42.68 3.43 -10.35
CA MET A 392 -43.36 4.38 -11.23
C MET A 392 -42.84 4.34 -12.67
N GLY A 393 -41.53 4.21 -12.85
CA GLY A 393 -40.88 4.27 -14.17
C GLY A 393 -41.24 3.08 -15.07
N ILE A 394 -41.27 1.87 -14.52
CA ILE A 394 -41.55 0.66 -15.31
C ILE A 394 -42.97 0.69 -15.92
N PRO A 395 -44.05 0.96 -15.16
CA PRO A 395 -45.40 1.05 -15.75
C PRO A 395 -45.53 2.15 -16.81
N VAL A 396 -44.95 3.34 -16.58
CA VAL A 396 -44.96 4.44 -17.56
C VAL A 396 -44.24 4.03 -18.84
N GLY A 397 -43.07 3.41 -18.72
CA GLY A 397 -42.31 2.90 -19.86
C GLY A 397 -43.06 1.82 -20.63
N LEU A 398 -43.74 0.90 -19.94
CA LEU A 398 -44.55 -0.15 -20.58
C LEU A 398 -45.77 0.41 -21.32
N ILE A 399 -46.46 1.43 -20.76
CA ILE A 399 -47.58 2.11 -21.43
C ILE A 399 -47.07 2.79 -22.72
N TYR A 400 -45.99 3.56 -22.62
CA TYR A 400 -45.40 4.25 -23.77
C TYR A 400 -44.93 3.28 -24.86
N LEU A 401 -44.26 2.18 -24.46
CA LEU A 401 -43.81 1.15 -25.39
C LEU A 401 -44.98 0.46 -26.08
N LYS A 402 -46.07 0.19 -25.35
CA LYS A 402 -47.30 -0.37 -25.92
C LYS A 402 -47.90 0.57 -26.97
N ASP A 403 -47.90 1.87 -26.73
CA ASP A 403 -48.39 2.86 -27.70
C ASP A 403 -47.48 2.96 -28.93
N LEU A 404 -46.16 2.86 -28.77
CA LEU A 404 -45.21 2.86 -29.89
C LEU A 404 -45.35 1.63 -30.81
N LEU A 405 -45.80 0.51 -30.25
CA LEU A 405 -46.02 -0.76 -30.97
C LEU A 405 -47.44 -0.88 -31.57
N LYS A 406 -48.26 0.18 -31.53
CA LYS A 406 -49.57 0.20 -32.20
C LYS A 406 -49.40 0.48 -33.71
N TYR A 407 -49.93 -0.43 -34.53
CA TYR A 407 -49.88 -0.35 -36.00
C TYR A 407 -51.27 -0.27 -36.67
N LYS A 408 -52.33 0.04 -35.91
CA LYS A 408 -53.71 0.15 -36.41
C LYS A 408 -54.13 1.61 -36.47
N ILE A 409 -54.92 1.94 -37.48
CA ILE A 409 -55.63 3.23 -37.58
C ILE A 409 -56.79 3.18 -36.58
N GLU A 410 -56.75 4.01 -35.53
CA GLU A 410 -57.79 4.05 -34.49
C GLU A 410 -58.68 5.30 -34.61
N ASN A 411 -58.17 6.39 -35.20
CA ASN A 411 -58.84 7.70 -35.24
C ASN A 411 -58.54 8.45 -36.55
N ALA A 412 -59.35 9.47 -36.89
CA ALA A 412 -59.13 10.30 -38.09
C ALA A 412 -57.71 10.88 -38.18
N GLU A 413 -57.12 11.29 -37.06
CA GLU A 413 -55.75 11.81 -37.02
C GLU A 413 -54.72 10.83 -37.61
N ASP A 414 -54.94 9.52 -37.47
CA ASP A 414 -54.04 8.52 -38.04
C ASP A 414 -54.16 8.48 -39.57
N VAL A 415 -55.35 8.73 -40.12
CA VAL A 415 -55.61 8.81 -41.57
C VAL A 415 -55.03 10.10 -42.15
N GLU A 416 -55.18 11.23 -41.44
CA GLU A 416 -54.61 12.52 -41.82
C GLU A 416 -53.07 12.51 -41.84
N LYS A 417 -52.43 11.76 -40.93
CA LYS A 417 -50.96 11.61 -40.91
C LYS A 417 -50.40 10.84 -42.11
N ILE A 418 -51.20 9.96 -42.72
CA ILE A 418 -50.74 9.04 -43.76
C ILE A 418 -51.30 9.35 -45.15
N THR A 419 -52.34 10.19 -45.26
CA THR A 419 -52.96 10.58 -46.53
C THR A 419 -53.51 12.01 -46.50
N ASP A 420 -53.52 12.67 -47.66
CA ASP A 420 -54.13 14.00 -47.86
C ASP A 420 -55.61 13.93 -48.30
N VAL A 421 -56.25 12.76 -48.19
CA VAL A 421 -57.63 12.55 -48.66
C VAL A 421 -58.61 13.13 -47.65
N PRO A 422 -59.61 13.94 -48.07
CA PRO A 422 -60.59 14.50 -47.14
C PRO A 422 -61.45 13.40 -46.51
N ILE A 423 -61.59 13.45 -45.19
CA ILE A 423 -62.40 12.51 -44.42
C ILE A 423 -63.88 12.95 -44.51
N LEU A 424 -64.70 12.12 -45.17
CA LEU A 424 -66.13 12.39 -45.37
C LEU A 424 -66.96 12.30 -44.08
N GLY A 425 -66.52 11.49 -43.12
CA GLY A 425 -67.15 11.37 -41.80
C GLY A 425 -66.68 10.13 -41.04
N GLU A 426 -66.79 10.18 -39.72
CA GLU A 426 -66.55 9.06 -38.81
C GLU A 426 -67.88 8.40 -38.46
N LEU A 427 -67.97 7.07 -38.62
CA LEU A 427 -69.18 6.32 -38.31
C LEU A 427 -68.98 5.52 -37.02
N PRO A 428 -69.81 5.71 -35.98
CA PRO A 428 -69.68 4.95 -34.75
C PRO A 428 -70.07 3.49 -34.95
N LEU A 429 -69.45 2.60 -34.17
CA LEU A 429 -69.79 1.18 -34.18
C LEU A 429 -71.18 0.99 -33.56
N SER A 430 -72.15 0.58 -34.36
CA SER A 430 -73.51 0.28 -33.90
C SER A 430 -73.79 -1.23 -33.80
N LYS A 431 -74.68 -1.61 -32.89
CA LYS A 431 -75.18 -2.99 -32.80
C LYS A 431 -76.01 -3.29 -34.04
N LYS A 432 -75.85 -4.48 -34.62
CA LYS A 432 -76.62 -4.90 -35.80
C LYS A 432 -78.11 -5.00 -35.45
N PRO A 433 -79.02 -4.45 -36.28
CA PRO A 433 -80.46 -4.61 -36.10
C PRO A 433 -80.91 -6.08 -36.30
N GLU A 434 -82.07 -6.46 -35.76
CA GLU A 434 -82.60 -7.84 -35.84
C GLU A 434 -82.89 -8.31 -37.28
N LYS A 435 -83.18 -7.38 -38.19
CA LYS A 435 -83.42 -7.65 -39.62
C LYS A 435 -82.63 -6.67 -40.48
N GLY A 436 -81.94 -7.19 -41.50
CA GLY A 436 -81.15 -6.39 -42.43
C GLY A 436 -79.93 -5.71 -41.80
N SER A 437 -79.46 -4.63 -42.40
CA SER A 437 -78.36 -3.80 -41.86
C SER A 437 -78.57 -2.30 -42.08
N ILE A 438 -79.82 -1.87 -42.29
CA ILE A 438 -80.19 -0.46 -42.33
C ILE A 438 -80.40 0.04 -40.91
N VAL A 439 -79.69 1.10 -40.55
CA VAL A 439 -79.70 1.75 -39.23
C VAL A 439 -80.21 3.19 -39.28
N VAL A 440 -80.48 3.72 -40.47
CA VAL A 440 -81.02 5.06 -40.68
C VAL A 440 -82.54 4.97 -40.79
N GLN A 441 -83.26 5.68 -39.92
CA GLN A 441 -84.73 5.74 -39.92
C GLN A 441 -85.24 7.15 -40.29
N GLU A 442 -86.38 7.21 -40.96
CA GLU A 442 -87.00 8.49 -41.37
C GLU A 442 -87.46 9.29 -40.14
N ASN A 443 -87.22 10.60 -40.13
CA ASN A 443 -87.59 11.53 -39.07
C ASN A 443 -87.06 11.18 -37.66
N GLN A 444 -85.98 10.41 -37.56
CA GLN A 444 -85.25 10.17 -36.30
C GLN A 444 -83.93 10.93 -36.25
N ASN A 445 -83.49 11.25 -35.03
CA ASN A 445 -82.27 12.00 -34.74
C ASN A 445 -81.33 11.20 -33.83
N GLY A 446 -81.20 9.90 -34.08
CA GLY A 446 -80.22 9.07 -33.38
C GLY A 446 -78.80 9.32 -33.87
N MET A 447 -77.83 8.72 -33.17
CA MET A 447 -76.40 8.89 -33.45
C MET A 447 -76.04 8.41 -34.87
N MET A 448 -76.63 7.32 -35.35
CA MET A 448 -76.37 6.80 -36.70
C MET A 448 -77.04 7.67 -37.77
N GLU A 449 -78.26 8.15 -37.51
CA GLU A 449 -78.96 9.06 -38.41
C GLU A 449 -78.18 10.36 -38.61
N GLU A 450 -77.64 10.94 -37.53
CA GLU A 450 -76.83 12.15 -37.61
C GLU A 450 -75.48 11.89 -38.29
N ALA A 451 -74.82 10.76 -38.00
CA ALA A 451 -73.57 10.39 -38.66
C ALA A 451 -73.74 10.21 -40.18
N PHE A 452 -74.79 9.51 -40.62
CA PHE A 452 -75.09 9.36 -42.05
C PHE A 452 -75.64 10.65 -42.68
N ARG A 453 -76.29 11.54 -41.92
CA ARG A 453 -76.71 12.87 -42.37
C ARG A 453 -75.50 13.78 -42.60
N GLY A 454 -74.50 13.74 -41.72
CA GLY A 454 -73.21 14.40 -41.87
C GLY A 454 -72.46 13.87 -43.09
N LEU A 455 -72.27 12.55 -43.19
CA LEU A 455 -71.63 11.89 -44.35
C LEU A 455 -72.31 12.29 -45.66
N ARG A 456 -73.65 12.24 -45.70
CA ARG A 456 -74.44 12.64 -46.86
C ARG A 456 -74.24 14.11 -47.23
N THR A 457 -74.27 15.01 -46.26
CA THR A 457 -74.08 16.46 -46.48
C THR A 457 -72.68 16.75 -47.02
N ASN A 458 -71.64 16.16 -46.41
CA ASN A 458 -70.25 16.30 -46.85
C ASN A 458 -70.04 15.74 -48.25
N MET A 459 -70.62 14.56 -48.52
CA MET A 459 -70.57 13.94 -49.85
C MET A 459 -71.26 14.81 -50.90
N LEU A 460 -72.47 15.34 -50.63
CA LEU A 460 -73.17 16.24 -51.56
C LEU A 460 -72.43 17.56 -51.77
N PHE A 461 -71.68 18.05 -50.78
CA PHE A 461 -70.85 19.23 -50.92
C PHE A 461 -69.64 18.99 -51.82
N MET A 462 -69.02 17.80 -51.74
CA MET A 462 -67.90 17.41 -52.60
C MET A 462 -68.33 17.09 -54.05
N LEU A 463 -69.58 16.64 -54.25
CA LEU A 463 -70.12 16.34 -55.57
C LEU A 463 -70.52 17.62 -56.31
N GLY A 464 -70.07 17.78 -57.55
CA GLY A 464 -70.54 18.84 -58.44
C GLY A 464 -72.01 18.66 -58.86
N ALA A 465 -72.68 19.74 -59.28
CA ALA A 465 -74.11 19.72 -59.63
C ALA A 465 -74.52 18.71 -60.73
N SER A 466 -73.57 18.28 -61.57
CA SER A 466 -73.77 17.27 -62.63
C SER A 466 -73.34 15.84 -62.23
N GLN A 467 -72.69 15.66 -61.08
CA GLN A 467 -72.21 14.35 -60.62
C GLN A 467 -73.31 13.63 -59.82
N LYS A 468 -73.78 12.50 -60.34
CA LYS A 468 -74.89 11.71 -59.75
C LYS A 468 -74.52 10.26 -59.44
N VAL A 469 -73.30 9.84 -59.77
CA VAL A 469 -72.81 8.46 -59.60
C VAL A 469 -71.69 8.48 -58.57
N VAL A 470 -71.83 7.68 -57.51
CA VAL A 470 -70.84 7.55 -56.42
C VAL A 470 -70.44 6.09 -56.29
N LEU A 471 -69.14 5.81 -56.42
CA LEU A 471 -68.57 4.49 -56.20
C LEU A 471 -68.11 4.34 -54.75
N PHE A 472 -68.68 3.38 -54.02
CA PHE A 472 -68.21 3.00 -52.70
C PHE A 472 -67.20 1.86 -52.83
N THR A 473 -65.97 2.08 -52.35
CA THR A 473 -64.91 1.05 -52.30
C THR A 473 -64.20 1.05 -50.94
N SER A 474 -63.29 0.10 -50.73
CA SER A 474 -62.63 -0.21 -49.45
C SER A 474 -61.33 -0.95 -49.75
N THR A 475 -60.33 -0.83 -48.87
CA THR A 475 -59.01 -1.42 -49.09
C THR A 475 -58.98 -2.90 -48.71
N GLN A 476 -59.80 -3.30 -47.74
CA GLN A 476 -59.92 -4.68 -47.29
C GLN A 476 -61.37 -5.20 -47.26
N PRO A 477 -61.58 -6.52 -47.41
CA PRO A 477 -62.88 -7.14 -47.16
C PRO A 477 -63.30 -6.97 -45.70
N GLY A 478 -64.55 -6.57 -45.46
CA GLY A 478 -65.11 -6.48 -44.10
C GLY A 478 -65.12 -5.07 -43.48
N GLU A 479 -64.58 -4.05 -44.15
CA GLU A 479 -64.57 -2.64 -43.69
C GLU A 479 -65.95 -1.94 -43.72
N GLY A 480 -67.03 -2.66 -44.01
CA GLY A 480 -68.40 -2.11 -43.97
C GLY A 480 -68.87 -1.39 -45.24
N LYS A 481 -68.17 -1.51 -46.38
CA LYS A 481 -68.53 -0.91 -47.69
C LYS A 481 -70.04 -0.98 -48.03
N SER A 482 -70.63 -2.18 -48.02
CA SER A 482 -72.05 -2.37 -48.36
C SER A 482 -73.00 -1.77 -47.31
N PHE A 483 -72.59 -1.74 -46.04
CA PHE A 483 -73.35 -1.12 -44.96
C PHE A 483 -73.38 0.40 -45.13
N ILE A 484 -72.23 1.02 -45.40
CA ILE A 484 -72.13 2.47 -45.62
C ILE A 484 -72.90 2.87 -46.88
N ALA A 485 -72.72 2.14 -47.99
CA ALA A 485 -73.42 2.41 -49.24
C ALA A 485 -74.95 2.32 -49.08
N GLY A 486 -75.45 1.25 -48.47
CA GLY A 486 -76.89 1.05 -48.26
C GLY A 486 -77.53 2.14 -47.38
N ASN A 487 -76.90 2.46 -46.24
CA ASN A 487 -77.42 3.48 -45.34
C ASN A 487 -77.29 4.90 -45.90
N THR A 488 -76.25 5.19 -46.68
CA THR A 488 -76.14 6.48 -47.38
C THR A 488 -77.22 6.61 -48.46
N ALA A 489 -77.52 5.52 -49.19
CA ALA A 489 -78.59 5.50 -50.19
C ALA A 489 -79.98 5.73 -49.54
N VAL A 490 -80.27 5.08 -48.41
CA VAL A 490 -81.48 5.33 -47.61
C VAL A 490 -81.53 6.78 -47.12
N SER A 491 -80.41 7.30 -46.60
CA SER A 491 -80.31 8.69 -46.13
C SER A 491 -80.57 9.72 -47.24
N LEU A 492 -80.15 9.44 -48.48
CA LEU A 492 -80.48 10.26 -49.66
C LEU A 492 -81.94 10.13 -50.08
N ALA A 493 -82.50 8.91 -50.03
CA ALA A 493 -83.90 8.65 -50.38
C ALA A 493 -84.87 9.40 -49.44
N TYR A 494 -84.57 9.46 -48.14
CA TYR A 494 -85.31 10.26 -47.17
C TYR A 494 -85.18 11.78 -47.36
N MET A 495 -84.23 12.28 -48.17
CA MET A 495 -84.24 13.69 -48.62
C MET A 495 -85.20 13.93 -49.80
N GLY A 496 -85.93 12.91 -50.25
CA GLY A 496 -86.76 12.99 -51.46
C GLY A 496 -86.00 12.87 -52.77
N LYS A 497 -84.73 12.43 -52.75
CA LYS A 497 -83.97 12.12 -53.98
C LYS A 497 -84.36 10.73 -54.48
N LYS A 498 -84.52 10.57 -55.80
CA LYS A 498 -84.63 9.26 -56.43
C LYS A 498 -83.25 8.63 -56.50
N VAL A 499 -83.06 7.51 -55.80
CA VAL A 499 -81.76 6.85 -55.64
C VAL A 499 -81.88 5.41 -56.12
N VAL A 500 -80.91 4.96 -56.92
CA VAL A 500 -80.73 3.53 -57.21
C VAL A 500 -79.40 3.09 -56.60
N ILE A 501 -79.42 2.03 -55.80
CA ILE A 501 -78.20 1.37 -55.32
C ILE A 501 -77.93 0.12 -56.15
N VAL A 502 -76.71 0.05 -56.70
CA VAL A 502 -76.30 -1.04 -57.61
C VAL A 502 -75.26 -1.91 -56.93
N GLY A 503 -75.54 -3.21 -56.84
CA GLY A 503 -74.66 -4.21 -56.26
C GLY A 503 -73.63 -4.71 -57.25
N LEU A 504 -72.52 -3.98 -57.42
CA LEU A 504 -71.44 -4.39 -58.33
C LEU A 504 -70.38 -5.33 -57.68
N ASP A 505 -70.54 -5.72 -56.41
CA ASP A 505 -69.72 -6.77 -55.79
C ASP A 505 -70.28 -8.15 -56.13
N ILE A 506 -69.94 -8.62 -57.33
CA ILE A 506 -70.42 -9.90 -57.87
C ILE A 506 -69.69 -11.11 -57.26
N ARG A 507 -68.52 -10.90 -56.64
CA ARG A 507 -67.74 -11.96 -55.98
C ARG A 507 -68.28 -12.29 -54.60
N LYS A 508 -68.71 -11.29 -53.82
CA LYS A 508 -69.34 -11.48 -52.51
C LYS A 508 -70.54 -10.52 -52.35
N PRO A 509 -71.70 -10.80 -52.98
CA PRO A 509 -72.86 -9.91 -52.95
C PRO A 509 -73.33 -9.58 -51.53
N GLY A 510 -73.15 -8.32 -51.13
CA GLY A 510 -73.45 -7.84 -49.77
C GLY A 510 -74.81 -7.15 -49.62
N LEU A 511 -75.36 -6.59 -50.70
CA LEU A 511 -76.60 -5.78 -50.64
C LEU A 511 -77.83 -6.60 -50.22
N ASN A 512 -77.91 -7.87 -50.60
CA ASN A 512 -79.04 -8.73 -50.22
C ASN A 512 -79.17 -8.85 -48.70
N LYS A 513 -78.03 -8.91 -47.99
CA LYS A 513 -78.01 -8.94 -46.52
C LYS A 513 -78.40 -7.59 -45.91
N VAL A 514 -78.01 -6.49 -46.55
CA VAL A 514 -78.29 -5.13 -46.05
C VAL A 514 -79.78 -4.83 -46.12
N PHE A 515 -80.44 -5.17 -47.24
CA PHE A 515 -81.87 -4.90 -47.49
C PHE A 515 -82.78 -6.11 -47.25
N ASN A 516 -82.27 -7.20 -46.67
CA ASN A 516 -83.03 -8.42 -46.38
C ASN A 516 -83.72 -9.05 -47.61
N LEU A 517 -83.03 -9.04 -48.76
CA LEU A 517 -83.49 -9.64 -50.02
C LEU A 517 -83.09 -11.12 -50.11
N SER A 518 -83.83 -11.91 -50.88
CA SER A 518 -83.51 -13.31 -51.13
C SER A 518 -82.15 -13.48 -51.81
N HIS A 519 -81.43 -14.56 -51.49
CA HIS A 519 -80.19 -14.94 -52.19
C HIS A 519 -80.43 -15.44 -53.62
N ARG A 520 -81.68 -15.73 -53.99
CA ARG A 520 -82.07 -16.21 -55.33
C ARG A 520 -82.58 -15.09 -56.25
N THR A 521 -82.54 -13.85 -55.78
CA THR A 521 -82.99 -12.69 -56.54
C THR A 521 -82.08 -12.48 -57.75
N GLU A 522 -82.68 -12.34 -58.94
CA GLU A 522 -81.96 -11.97 -60.17
C GLU A 522 -81.40 -10.55 -60.03
N GLY A 523 -80.21 -10.34 -60.56
CA GLY A 523 -79.50 -9.06 -60.42
C GLY A 523 -78.55 -8.79 -61.57
N ILE A 524 -77.65 -7.82 -61.40
CA ILE A 524 -76.76 -7.34 -62.46
C ILE A 524 -75.96 -8.46 -63.12
N THR A 525 -75.58 -9.52 -62.40
CA THR A 525 -74.87 -10.68 -62.98
C THR A 525 -75.68 -11.41 -64.04
N ASN A 526 -77.01 -11.48 -63.90
CA ASN A 526 -77.89 -12.11 -64.90
C ASN A 526 -77.90 -11.29 -66.19
N TYR A 527 -78.04 -9.96 -66.09
CA TYR A 527 -77.97 -9.07 -67.25
C TYR A 527 -76.59 -9.11 -67.92
N LEU A 528 -75.50 -9.13 -67.15
CA LEU A 528 -74.14 -9.19 -67.71
C LEU A 528 -73.85 -10.52 -68.40
N ALA A 529 -74.49 -11.63 -67.99
CA ALA A 529 -74.31 -12.94 -68.58
C ALA A 529 -75.02 -13.11 -69.93
N ASP A 530 -76.19 -12.48 -70.13
CA ASP A 530 -76.93 -12.51 -71.40
C ASP A 530 -77.67 -11.17 -71.68
N PRO A 531 -76.94 -10.12 -72.09
CA PRO A 531 -77.50 -8.78 -72.26
C PRO A 531 -78.56 -8.66 -73.38
N GLU A 532 -78.55 -9.56 -74.37
CA GLU A 532 -79.45 -9.48 -75.53
C GLU A 532 -80.87 -9.99 -75.21
N HIS A 533 -80.99 -10.96 -74.30
CA HIS A 533 -82.27 -11.60 -73.95
C HIS A 533 -82.80 -11.20 -72.58
N THR A 534 -82.06 -10.38 -71.84
CA THR A 534 -82.36 -10.02 -70.46
C THR A 534 -82.58 -8.52 -70.34
N ASN A 535 -83.75 -8.10 -69.86
CA ASN A 535 -84.03 -6.67 -69.64
C ASN A 535 -83.55 -6.25 -68.25
N LEU A 536 -82.61 -5.29 -68.20
CA LEU A 536 -82.03 -4.77 -66.96
C LEU A 536 -83.08 -4.16 -66.01
N PHE A 537 -84.10 -3.49 -66.54
CA PHE A 537 -85.09 -2.78 -65.73
C PHE A 537 -86.02 -3.73 -64.95
N ASP A 538 -86.20 -4.96 -65.44
CA ASP A 538 -87.03 -5.98 -64.78
C ASP A 538 -86.38 -6.52 -63.50
N MET A 539 -85.07 -6.27 -63.33
CA MET A 539 -84.26 -6.70 -62.17
C MET A 539 -84.17 -5.63 -61.08
N ILE A 540 -84.67 -4.42 -61.35
CA ILE A 540 -84.69 -3.32 -60.38
C ILE A 540 -85.88 -3.53 -59.44
N GLN A 541 -85.61 -3.56 -58.15
CA GLN A 541 -86.64 -3.75 -57.12
C GLN A 541 -86.83 -2.46 -56.31
N HIS A 542 -88.09 -2.07 -56.10
CA HIS A 542 -88.39 -1.02 -55.13
C HIS A 542 -88.05 -1.49 -53.71
N SER A 543 -87.40 -0.63 -52.94
CA SER A 543 -87.05 -0.93 -51.56
C SER A 543 -88.27 -0.85 -50.64
N ASP A 544 -88.42 -1.81 -49.73
CA ASP A 544 -89.39 -1.75 -48.64
C ASP A 544 -89.09 -0.63 -47.62
N VAL A 545 -87.92 0.00 -47.71
CA VAL A 545 -87.44 1.01 -46.74
C VAL A 545 -87.87 2.43 -47.12
N SER A 546 -87.93 2.77 -48.41
CA SER A 546 -88.33 4.09 -48.90
C SER A 546 -88.85 4.01 -50.33
N PRO A 547 -89.95 4.70 -50.68
CA PRO A 547 -90.49 4.70 -52.05
C PRO A 547 -89.57 5.39 -53.07
N ASN A 548 -88.55 6.13 -52.63
CA ASN A 548 -87.59 6.80 -53.50
C ASN A 548 -86.28 6.01 -53.67
N LEU A 549 -86.21 4.78 -53.16
CA LEU A 549 -85.02 3.93 -53.23
C LEU A 549 -85.28 2.68 -54.07
N ASP A 550 -84.52 2.54 -55.14
CA ASP A 550 -84.48 1.37 -56.00
C ASP A 550 -83.20 0.57 -55.73
N ILE A 551 -83.30 -0.76 -55.82
CA ILE A 551 -82.20 -1.67 -55.55
C ILE A 551 -82.01 -2.57 -56.77
N LEU A 552 -80.81 -2.52 -57.35
CA LEU A 552 -80.34 -3.48 -58.33
C LEU A 552 -79.33 -4.41 -57.64
N PRO A 553 -79.74 -5.63 -57.23
CA PRO A 553 -78.87 -6.53 -56.48
C PRO A 553 -77.75 -7.11 -57.38
N GLY A 554 -76.77 -7.73 -56.72
CA GLY A 554 -75.66 -8.40 -57.42
C GLY A 554 -76.13 -9.57 -58.28
N GLY A 555 -77.12 -10.33 -57.82
CA GLY A 555 -77.54 -11.59 -58.43
C GLY A 555 -76.72 -12.80 -57.91
N PRO A 556 -76.93 -14.01 -58.46
CA PRO A 556 -76.18 -15.20 -58.12
C PRO A 556 -74.70 -15.05 -58.54
N ILE A 557 -73.80 -15.62 -57.73
CA ILE A 557 -72.35 -15.54 -57.98
C ILE A 557 -72.02 -16.29 -59.28
N PRO A 558 -71.48 -15.61 -60.31
CA PRO A 558 -71.13 -16.25 -61.58
C PRO A 558 -69.91 -17.15 -61.42
N PRO A 559 -69.71 -18.15 -62.31
CA PRO A 559 -68.53 -19.02 -62.27
C PRO A 559 -67.22 -18.24 -62.47
N ASN A 560 -67.24 -17.13 -63.23
CA ASN A 560 -66.12 -16.21 -63.46
C ASN A 560 -66.53 -14.77 -63.05
N PRO A 561 -66.17 -14.26 -61.86
CA PRO A 561 -66.62 -12.94 -61.38
C PRO A 561 -65.67 -11.76 -61.72
N THR A 562 -64.66 -11.93 -62.56
CA THR A 562 -63.60 -10.91 -62.80
C THR A 562 -63.39 -10.61 -64.28
N GLU A 563 -63.69 -11.58 -65.14
CA GLU A 563 -64.07 -11.38 -66.54
C GLU A 563 -65.60 -11.29 -66.62
#